data_AF-A0A5B9AMW0-F1
#
_entry.id   AF-A0A5B9AMW0-F1
#
_cell.length_a   1.000
_cell.length_b   1.000
_cell.length_c   1.000
_cell.angle_alpha   90.00
_cell.angle_beta   90.00
_cell.angle_gamma   90.00
#
_symmetry.space_group_name_H-M   'P 1'
#
loop_
_entity.id
_entity.type
_entity.pdbx_description
1 polymer ?
#
loop_
_entity_poly.entity_id
_entity_poly.type
_entity_poly.pdbx_seq_one_letter_code
_entity_poly.pdbx_strand_id
1 'polypeptide(L)'
;MKMVSRITAIGLAGVAICYLGLSGYVWYHDNKRSKQADVQASAVSENNKVLGFLREKGCDYCHTPSAELPAYYYIPGAKQLMDYDIKLGYKSFNLEAVRAALLADKPVSQSDLNKIEWVMQYETMPPTRYTALHWAGKVSDEERAEILAWIAKQRAEYYASNDIAPEHRNEPVQPIPQKLPTDAQKVALGFALYHDPRLSADSTISCAHCHALNAGGVDGRKTSIGVGGAVGPINAPTVFNSVFNVEQFWDGRAATLQDQAGGPPLNPIEMASKSRDEIIAKLEKDPQLKAQFLEVYPQGFSGENITDAIAEFEKTLITPDSPFDKWLRGDENALTAQQKKGYQLFKDNKCATCHGGIILGGRSFEPLGLKKDFNFGEITAADIGRMNVTKEERDKLRQKVPGLRNVALTAPYFHRGDVPTLDGAVKLMLRYQVGKELPQEDVDDIVAFLHSLNGVYTPYMQDKQ
;
A
#
# COMPACT_ATOMS: atom_id res chain seq x y z
N MET A 1 -55.05 -5.93 29.54
CA MET A 1 -54.47 -4.84 28.70
C MET A 1 -53.83 -3.70 29.50
N LYS A 2 -54.49 -3.04 30.46
CA LYS A 2 -53.93 -1.89 31.21
C LYS A 2 -52.68 -2.19 32.06
N MET A 3 -52.59 -3.38 32.66
CA MET A 3 -51.44 -3.76 33.50
C MET A 3 -50.18 -4.04 32.68
N VAL A 4 -50.32 -4.78 31.56
CA VAL A 4 -49.24 -5.03 30.60
C VAL A 4 -48.71 -3.71 30.03
N SER A 5 -49.61 -2.79 29.63
CA SER A 5 -49.24 -1.46 29.13
C SER A 5 -48.46 -0.62 30.16
N ARG A 6 -48.81 -0.69 31.45
CA ARG A 6 -48.07 0.01 32.52
C ARG A 6 -46.69 -0.60 32.80
N ILE A 7 -46.58 -1.93 32.82
CA ILE A 7 -45.30 -2.62 33.01
C ILE A 7 -44.37 -2.32 31.82
N THR A 8 -44.88 -2.34 30.59
CA THR A 8 -44.12 -1.95 29.40
C THR A 8 -43.67 -0.50 29.47
N ALA A 9 -44.54 0.43 29.88
CA ALA A 9 -44.17 1.84 30.01
C ALA A 9 -43.09 2.09 31.09
N ILE A 10 -43.17 1.41 32.24
CA ILE A 10 -42.16 1.50 33.30
C ILE A 10 -40.84 0.90 32.82
N GLY A 11 -40.87 -0.24 32.13
CA GLY A 11 -39.69 -0.86 31.53
C GLY A 11 -39.00 0.06 30.52
N LEU A 12 -39.77 0.68 29.62
CA LEU A 12 -39.25 1.63 28.62
C LEU A 12 -38.66 2.89 29.29
N ALA A 13 -39.31 3.43 30.32
CA ALA A 13 -38.79 4.57 31.07
C ALA A 13 -37.47 4.23 31.79
N GLY A 14 -37.37 3.04 32.38
CA GLY A 14 -36.14 2.55 33.01
C GLY A 14 -34.99 2.45 32.00
N VAL A 15 -35.23 1.87 30.83
CA VAL A 15 -34.22 1.78 29.75
C VAL A 15 -33.78 3.17 29.30
N ALA A 16 -34.71 4.11 29.12
CA ALA A 16 -34.39 5.48 28.72
C ALA A 16 -33.52 6.20 29.76
N ILE A 17 -33.83 6.07 31.05
CA ILE A 17 -33.03 6.67 32.13
C ILE A 17 -31.62 6.07 32.17
N CYS A 18 -31.50 4.74 32.07
CA CYS A 18 -30.18 4.08 32.02
C CYS A 18 -29.36 4.53 30.81
N TYR A 19 -29.98 4.62 29.64
CA TYR A 19 -29.33 5.10 28.42
C TYR A 19 -28.87 6.56 28.53
N LEU A 20 -29.72 7.46 29.03
CA LEU A 20 -29.38 8.87 29.21
C LEU A 20 -28.29 9.06 30.28
N GLY A 21 -28.36 8.30 31.38
CA GLY A 21 -27.32 8.31 32.42
C GLY A 21 -25.97 7.84 31.89
N LEU A 22 -25.96 6.74 31.12
CA LEU A 22 -24.74 6.24 30.47
C LEU A 22 -24.21 7.25 29.45
N SER A 23 -25.07 7.79 28.58
CA SER A 23 -24.68 8.77 27.55
C SER A 23 -24.14 10.07 28.18
N GLY A 24 -24.72 10.51 29.31
CA GLY A 24 -24.21 11.66 30.07
C GLY A 24 -22.85 11.38 30.71
N TYR A 25 -22.64 10.18 31.26
CA TYR A 25 -21.33 9.75 31.75
C TYR A 25 -20.28 9.72 30.62
N VAL A 26 -20.62 9.14 29.47
CA VAL A 26 -19.73 9.06 28.30
C VAL A 26 -19.37 10.45 27.81
N TRP A 27 -20.35 11.33 27.66
CA TRP A 27 -20.08 12.72 27.27
C TRP A 27 -19.12 13.42 28.25
N TYR A 28 -19.32 13.26 29.56
CA TYR A 28 -18.41 13.84 30.56
C TYR A 28 -17.00 13.24 30.47
N HIS A 29 -16.90 11.93 30.34
CA HIS A 29 -15.65 11.20 30.20
C HIS A 29 -14.86 11.67 28.97
N ASP A 30 -15.50 11.68 27.80
CA ASP A 30 -14.88 12.07 26.53
C ASP A 30 -14.46 13.54 26.53
N ASN A 31 -15.30 14.42 27.07
CA ASN A 31 -14.96 15.83 27.23
C ASN A 31 -13.76 16.04 28.17
N LYS A 32 -13.64 15.25 29.26
CA LYS A 32 -12.46 15.30 30.13
C LYS A 32 -11.21 14.77 29.42
N ARG A 33 -11.34 13.64 28.73
CA ARG A 33 -10.26 12.99 27.97
C ARG A 33 -9.72 13.89 26.87
N SER A 34 -10.59 14.52 26.09
CA SER A 34 -10.20 15.45 25.03
C SER A 34 -9.45 16.70 25.54
N LYS A 35 -9.56 17.02 26.83
CA LYS A 35 -8.93 18.17 27.48
C LYS A 35 -7.70 17.83 28.32
N GLN A 36 -7.34 16.55 28.48
CA GLN A 36 -6.17 16.17 29.27
C GLN A 36 -4.86 16.67 28.61
N ALA A 37 -3.93 17.11 29.46
CA ALA A 37 -2.75 17.90 29.11
C ALA A 37 -1.56 17.10 28.52
N ASP A 38 -1.66 15.77 28.41
CA ASP A 38 -0.56 14.93 27.90
C ASP A 38 -0.54 14.81 26.37
N VAL A 39 -1.20 15.75 25.69
CA VAL A 39 -1.24 15.81 24.23
C VAL A 39 -0.03 16.58 23.77
N GLN A 40 1.00 15.84 23.35
CA GLN A 40 2.09 16.41 22.57
C GLN A 40 1.50 17.29 21.46
N ALA A 41 1.99 18.52 21.36
CA ALA A 41 1.57 19.46 20.33
C ALA A 41 2.63 19.50 19.23
N SER A 42 2.17 19.59 17.98
CA SER A 42 3.02 19.94 16.86
C SER A 42 3.45 21.41 16.97
N ALA A 43 4.63 21.74 16.43
CA ALA A 43 5.05 23.13 16.25
C ALA A 43 4.14 23.89 15.27
N VAL A 44 3.43 23.18 14.38
CA VAL A 44 2.54 23.74 13.38
C VAL A 44 1.09 23.75 13.89
N SER A 45 0.48 24.94 13.91
CA SER A 45 -0.88 25.14 14.44
C SER A 45 -1.95 24.39 13.65
N GLU A 46 -1.77 24.22 12.34
CA GLU A 46 -2.66 23.45 11.48
C GLU A 46 -2.66 21.96 11.83
N ASN A 47 -1.48 21.38 12.08
CA ASN A 47 -1.34 19.99 12.54
C ASN A 47 -2.08 19.79 13.88
N ASN A 48 -2.03 20.78 14.77
CA ASN A 48 -2.75 20.74 16.05
C ASN A 48 -4.28 20.75 15.89
N LYS A 49 -4.83 21.36 14.83
CA LYS A 49 -6.27 21.27 14.53
C LYS A 49 -6.68 19.85 14.18
N VAL A 50 -5.91 19.20 13.31
CA VAL A 50 -6.16 17.80 12.90
C VAL A 50 -5.99 16.84 14.08
N LEU A 51 -4.92 17.00 14.87
CA LEU A 51 -4.71 16.23 16.10
C LEU A 51 -5.86 16.43 17.11
N GLY A 52 -6.33 17.67 17.26
CA GLY A 52 -7.49 18.02 18.09
C GLY A 52 -8.76 17.31 17.63
N PHE A 53 -9.07 17.41 16.34
CA PHE A 53 -10.22 16.73 15.72
C PHE A 53 -10.20 15.22 15.99
N LEU A 54 -9.07 14.55 15.70
CA LEU A 54 -8.94 13.10 15.88
C LEU A 54 -9.20 12.65 17.33
N ARG A 55 -8.75 13.46 18.30
CA ARG A 55 -8.94 13.22 19.72
C ARG A 55 -10.38 13.51 20.16
N GLU A 56 -10.95 14.64 19.74
CA GLU A 56 -12.29 15.09 20.11
C GLU A 56 -13.38 14.16 19.56
N LYS A 57 -13.19 13.61 18.36
CA LYS A 57 -14.10 12.62 17.77
C LYS A 57 -13.87 11.21 18.28
N GLY A 58 -12.78 10.99 19.02
CA GLY A 58 -12.41 9.71 19.60
C GLY A 58 -12.02 8.65 18.58
N CYS A 59 -11.36 9.06 17.49
CA CYS A 59 -10.83 8.14 16.49
C CYS A 59 -9.80 7.16 17.10
N ASP A 60 -9.06 7.63 18.11
CA ASP A 60 -8.06 6.85 18.82
C ASP A 60 -8.64 5.64 19.56
N TYR A 61 -9.90 5.68 20.01
CA TYR A 61 -10.53 4.54 20.68
C TYR A 61 -10.46 3.26 19.88
N CYS A 62 -10.64 3.33 18.55
CA CYS A 62 -10.64 2.14 17.69
C CYS A 62 -9.38 2.03 16.80
N HIS A 63 -8.61 3.11 16.65
CA HIS A 63 -7.48 3.17 15.71
C HIS A 63 -6.11 3.30 16.39
N THR A 64 -6.04 3.21 17.71
CA THR A 64 -4.79 3.12 18.47
C THR A 64 -4.87 2.00 19.51
N PRO A 65 -3.81 1.22 19.73
CA PRO A 65 -3.79 0.16 20.75
C PRO A 65 -3.66 0.72 22.18
N SER A 66 -3.27 1.98 22.31
CA SER A 66 -2.89 2.65 23.57
C SER A 66 -3.98 3.54 24.18
N ALA A 67 -5.16 3.63 23.56
CA ALA A 67 -6.24 4.48 24.06
C ALA A 67 -6.78 4.00 25.42
N GLU A 68 -6.88 4.91 26.38
CA GLU A 68 -7.53 4.64 27.67
C GLU A 68 -9.04 4.42 27.47
N LEU A 69 -9.53 3.24 27.85
CA LEU A 69 -10.92 2.83 27.64
C LEU A 69 -11.81 3.27 28.81
N PRO A 70 -13.05 3.74 28.53
CA PRO A 70 -13.97 4.20 29.55
C PRO A 70 -14.47 3.06 30.44
N ALA A 71 -14.89 3.34 31.67
CA ALA A 71 -15.22 2.30 32.66
C ALA A 71 -16.30 1.30 32.20
N TYR A 72 -17.26 1.72 31.37
CA TYR A 72 -18.31 0.83 30.86
C TYR A 72 -17.79 -0.22 29.87
N TYR A 73 -16.57 -0.07 29.34
CA TYR A 73 -15.90 -1.10 28.55
C TYR A 73 -15.81 -2.43 29.31
N TYR A 74 -15.64 -2.40 30.63
CA TYR A 74 -15.50 -3.62 31.43
C TYR A 74 -16.84 -4.33 31.75
N ILE A 75 -17.97 -3.76 31.32
CA ILE A 75 -19.29 -4.36 31.51
C ILE A 75 -19.48 -5.51 30.49
N PRO A 76 -19.92 -6.71 30.91
CA PRO A 76 -20.26 -7.79 29.99
C PRO A 76 -21.27 -7.36 28.92
N GLY A 77 -21.05 -7.75 27.68
CA GLY A 77 -21.78 -7.26 26.51
C GLY A 77 -21.06 -6.07 25.86
N ALA A 78 -20.86 -4.96 26.59
CA ALA A 78 -20.15 -3.80 26.09
C ALA A 78 -18.69 -4.14 25.73
N LYS A 79 -18.02 -4.91 26.59
CA LYS A 79 -16.65 -5.38 26.37
C LYS A 79 -16.46 -6.07 25.02
N GLN A 80 -17.26 -7.11 24.75
CA GLN A 80 -17.12 -7.92 23.54
C GLN A 80 -17.36 -7.10 22.27
N LEU A 81 -18.31 -6.17 22.33
CA LEU A 81 -18.64 -5.30 21.21
C LEU A 81 -17.54 -4.29 20.93
N MET A 82 -17.02 -3.64 21.98
CA MET A 82 -15.91 -2.71 21.85
C MET A 82 -14.63 -3.43 21.42
N ASP A 83 -14.31 -4.61 21.97
CA ASP A 83 -13.16 -5.42 21.54
C ASP A 83 -13.22 -5.74 20.05
N TYR A 84 -14.41 -6.08 19.54
CA TYR A 84 -14.61 -6.32 18.12
C TYR A 84 -14.36 -5.06 17.29
N ASP A 85 -14.94 -3.92 17.69
CA ASP A 85 -14.81 -2.65 16.97
C ASP A 85 -13.36 -2.12 17.02
N ILE A 86 -12.67 -2.24 18.15
CA ILE A 86 -11.25 -1.89 18.32
C ILE A 86 -10.37 -2.77 17.44
N LYS A 87 -10.57 -4.10 17.47
CA LYS A 87 -9.79 -5.04 16.65
C LYS A 87 -9.99 -4.76 15.16
N LEU A 88 -11.22 -4.50 14.73
CA LEU A 88 -11.54 -4.20 13.34
C LEU A 88 -11.00 -2.83 12.91
N GLY A 89 -11.16 -1.80 13.75
CA GLY A 89 -10.65 -0.45 13.53
C GLY A 89 -9.14 -0.44 13.37
N TYR A 90 -8.42 -1.05 14.31
CA TYR A 90 -6.96 -1.10 14.31
C TYR A 90 -6.40 -2.00 13.20
N LYS A 91 -7.09 -3.08 12.84
CA LYS A 91 -6.77 -3.87 11.64
C LYS A 91 -6.92 -3.04 10.35
N SER A 92 -7.89 -2.14 10.28
CA SER A 92 -8.16 -1.34 9.08
C SER A 92 -7.21 -0.14 8.94
N PHE A 93 -6.90 0.52 10.05
CA PHE A 93 -6.19 1.78 10.07
C PHE A 93 -5.49 2.00 11.41
N ASN A 94 -4.19 2.29 11.36
CA ASN A 94 -3.40 2.65 12.53
C ASN A 94 -3.16 4.16 12.53
N LEU A 95 -3.78 4.84 13.48
CA LEU A 95 -3.71 6.29 13.61
C LEU A 95 -2.37 6.78 14.18
N GLU A 96 -1.58 5.91 14.82
CA GLU A 96 -0.30 6.30 15.43
C GLU A 96 0.69 6.86 14.39
N ALA A 97 0.74 6.30 13.19
CA ALA A 97 1.60 6.79 12.11
C ALA A 97 1.23 8.22 11.68
N VAL A 98 -0.07 8.50 11.56
CA VAL A 98 -0.58 9.84 11.22
C VAL A 98 -0.25 10.83 12.33
N ARG A 99 -0.49 10.45 13.60
CA ARG A 99 -0.16 11.30 14.75
C ARG A 99 1.33 11.61 14.81
N ALA A 100 2.18 10.59 14.65
CA ALA A 100 3.63 10.76 14.66
C ALA A 100 4.12 11.69 13.54
N ALA A 101 3.55 11.57 12.33
CA ALA A 101 3.86 12.46 11.22
C ALA A 101 3.47 13.91 11.52
N LEU A 102 2.25 14.16 12.01
CA LEU A 102 1.77 15.50 12.37
C LEU A 102 2.59 16.14 13.50
N LEU A 103 2.98 15.36 14.51
CA LEU A 103 3.83 15.82 15.61
C LEU A 103 5.24 16.19 15.15
N ALA A 104 5.79 15.40 14.23
CA ALA A 104 7.12 15.61 13.67
C ALA A 104 7.16 16.59 12.49
N ASP A 105 6.02 17.21 12.14
CA ASP A 105 5.85 18.05 10.95
C ASP A 105 6.34 17.39 9.67
N LYS A 106 5.94 16.13 9.49
CA LYS A 106 6.21 15.33 8.30
C LYS A 106 4.92 15.07 7.53
N PRO A 107 5.00 14.91 6.20
CA PRO A 107 3.82 14.62 5.40
C PRO A 107 3.22 13.27 5.81
N VAL A 108 1.91 13.25 6.02
CA VAL A 108 1.13 12.04 6.29
C VAL A 108 1.12 11.17 5.03
N SER A 109 1.28 9.85 5.17
CA SER A 109 1.39 8.95 4.01
C SER A 109 0.17 9.05 3.09
N GLN A 110 0.37 8.88 1.78
CA GLN A 110 -0.73 8.95 0.80
C GLN A 110 -1.84 7.92 1.10
N SER A 111 -1.48 6.69 1.49
CA SER A 111 -2.48 5.67 1.83
C SER A 111 -3.32 6.08 3.06
N ASP A 112 -2.71 6.72 4.06
CA ASP A 112 -3.44 7.17 5.24
C ASP A 112 -4.36 8.37 4.91
N LEU A 113 -3.86 9.33 4.11
CA LEU A 113 -4.69 10.43 3.60
C LEU A 113 -5.89 9.90 2.81
N ASN A 114 -5.68 8.94 1.92
CA ASN A 114 -6.75 8.34 1.11
C ASN A 114 -7.79 7.61 1.97
N LYS A 115 -7.37 6.92 3.03
CA LYS A 115 -8.28 6.26 3.98
C LYS A 115 -9.13 7.27 4.74
N ILE A 116 -8.52 8.34 5.27
CA ILE A 116 -9.23 9.41 5.99
C ILE A 116 -10.20 10.11 5.04
N GLU A 117 -9.75 10.50 3.84
CA GLU A 117 -10.59 11.14 2.83
C GLU A 117 -11.82 10.30 2.52
N TRP A 118 -11.64 9.01 2.22
CA TRP A 118 -12.75 8.13 1.85
C TRP A 118 -13.81 8.06 2.96
N VAL A 119 -13.40 7.91 4.23
CA VAL A 119 -14.38 7.83 5.31
C VAL A 119 -15.09 9.16 5.58
N MET A 120 -14.45 10.29 5.28
CA MET A 120 -15.06 11.62 5.33
C MET A 120 -16.05 11.84 4.18
N GLN A 121 -15.65 11.56 2.94
CA GLN A 121 -16.50 11.71 1.74
C GLN A 121 -17.77 10.86 1.80
N TYR A 122 -17.66 9.64 2.34
CA TYR A 122 -18.76 8.68 2.42
C TYR A 122 -19.45 8.63 3.78
N GLU A 123 -19.06 9.50 4.72
CA GLU A 123 -19.67 9.63 6.05
C GLU A 123 -19.76 8.31 6.83
N THR A 124 -18.78 7.42 6.63
CA THR A 124 -18.79 6.09 7.24
C THR A 124 -18.16 6.04 8.61
N MET A 125 -17.49 7.12 9.02
CA MET A 125 -16.87 7.25 10.32
C MET A 125 -17.25 8.58 10.99
N PRO A 126 -17.44 8.57 12.33
CA PRO A 126 -17.48 7.39 13.19
C PRO A 126 -18.72 6.51 12.92
N PRO A 127 -18.67 5.20 13.19
CA PRO A 127 -19.77 4.30 12.86
C PRO A 127 -21.01 4.62 13.72
N THR A 128 -22.21 4.37 13.19
CA THR A 128 -23.49 4.64 13.89
C THR A 128 -23.54 4.03 15.30
N ARG A 129 -22.96 2.85 15.48
CA ARG A 129 -22.89 2.19 16.78
C ARG A 129 -22.12 3.01 17.81
N TYR A 130 -21.02 3.62 17.40
CA TYR A 130 -20.22 4.49 18.25
C TYR A 130 -21.02 5.77 18.58
N THR A 131 -21.55 6.45 17.57
CA THR A 131 -22.28 7.72 17.77
C THR A 131 -23.62 7.58 18.49
N ALA A 132 -24.16 6.35 18.59
CA ALA A 132 -25.33 6.07 19.42
C ALA A 132 -25.06 6.27 20.93
N LEU A 133 -23.82 6.16 21.38
CA LEU A 133 -23.43 6.44 22.76
C LEU A 133 -22.53 7.69 22.88
N HIS A 134 -21.64 7.88 21.90
CA HIS A 134 -20.73 9.01 21.77
C HIS A 134 -21.28 10.05 20.79
N TRP A 135 -22.47 10.58 21.06
CA TRP A 135 -23.17 11.47 20.14
C TRP A 135 -22.39 12.76 19.82
N ALA A 136 -21.57 13.26 20.76
CA ALA A 136 -20.68 14.40 20.56
C ALA A 136 -19.48 14.09 19.64
N GLY A 137 -19.20 12.80 19.41
CA GLY A 137 -18.20 12.34 18.46
C GLY A 137 -18.66 12.37 16.99
N LYS A 138 -19.91 12.76 16.70
CA LYS A 138 -20.34 13.00 15.32
C LYS A 138 -19.48 14.10 14.67
N VAL A 139 -19.21 13.93 13.38
CA VAL A 139 -18.47 14.90 12.56
C VAL A 139 -19.48 15.77 11.84
N SER A 140 -19.41 17.10 12.03
CA SER A 140 -20.26 18.06 11.32
C SER A 140 -19.80 18.25 9.87
N ASP A 141 -20.64 18.88 9.05
CA ASP A 141 -20.30 19.19 7.66
C ASP A 141 -19.11 20.17 7.58
N GLU A 142 -19.02 21.13 8.51
CA GLU A 142 -17.90 22.06 8.60
C GLU A 142 -16.59 21.35 8.95
N GLU A 143 -16.59 20.50 9.98
CA GLU A 143 -15.41 19.73 10.38
C GLU A 143 -14.94 18.79 9.26
N ARG A 144 -15.90 18.16 8.57
CA ARG A 144 -15.60 17.31 7.40
C ARG A 144 -14.96 18.12 6.28
N ALA A 145 -15.50 19.29 5.96
CA ALA A 145 -14.95 20.17 4.93
C ALA A 145 -13.53 20.63 5.29
N GLU A 146 -13.27 20.95 6.57
CA GLU A 146 -11.92 21.31 7.05
C GLU A 146 -10.92 20.16 6.87
N ILE A 147 -11.29 18.93 7.24
CA ILE A 147 -10.40 17.76 7.06
C ILE A 147 -10.16 17.46 5.58
N LEU A 148 -11.20 17.54 4.74
CA LEU A 148 -11.04 17.33 3.29
C LEU A 148 -10.16 18.43 2.65
N ALA A 149 -10.31 19.68 3.06
CA ALA A 149 -9.47 20.78 2.60
C ALA A 149 -8.01 20.61 3.04
N TRP A 150 -7.78 20.17 4.29
CA TRP A 150 -6.45 19.83 4.78
C TRP A 150 -5.81 18.71 3.96
N ILE A 151 -6.53 17.62 3.66
CA ILE A 151 -6.02 16.53 2.81
C ILE A 151 -5.65 17.04 1.42
N ALA A 152 -6.51 17.86 0.81
CA ALA A 152 -6.24 18.44 -0.51
C ALA A 152 -4.97 19.31 -0.50
N LYS A 153 -4.78 20.10 0.56
CA LYS A 153 -3.56 20.89 0.77
C LYS A 153 -2.32 19.99 0.90
N GLN A 154 -2.38 18.95 1.74
CA GLN A 154 -1.26 18.01 1.91
C GLN A 154 -0.87 17.35 0.58
N ARG A 155 -1.84 16.95 -0.24
CA ARG A 155 -1.57 16.41 -1.58
C ARG A 155 -0.92 17.44 -2.49
N ALA A 156 -1.48 18.65 -2.55
CA ALA A 156 -0.96 19.71 -3.40
C ALA A 156 0.48 20.11 -3.05
N GLU A 157 0.83 20.09 -1.76
CA GLU A 157 2.13 20.51 -1.23
C GLU A 157 3.21 19.41 -1.36
N TYR A 158 2.88 18.16 -1.03
CA TYR A 158 3.88 17.10 -0.88
C TYR A 158 3.87 16.02 -1.95
N TYR A 159 2.76 15.87 -2.69
CA TYR A 159 2.55 14.68 -3.52
C TYR A 159 2.17 14.98 -4.97
N ALA A 160 1.57 16.13 -5.24
CA ALA A 160 1.17 16.52 -6.58
C ALA A 160 2.40 16.73 -7.47
N SER A 161 2.50 15.93 -8.54
CA SER A 161 3.56 16.12 -9.53
C SER A 161 3.44 17.48 -10.23
N ASN A 162 4.55 17.97 -10.79
CA ASN A 162 4.56 19.29 -11.45
C ASN A 162 3.78 19.29 -12.78
N ASP A 163 3.68 18.13 -13.43
CA ASP A 163 3.08 17.94 -14.74
C ASP A 163 1.62 17.45 -14.69
N ILE A 164 1.05 17.20 -13.50
CA ILE A 164 -0.37 16.87 -13.35
C ILE A 164 -1.25 18.10 -13.64
N ALA A 165 -2.40 17.88 -14.29
CA ALA A 165 -3.35 18.95 -14.58
C ALA A 165 -3.94 19.54 -13.28
N PRO A 166 -4.23 20.86 -13.23
CA PRO A 166 -4.76 21.53 -12.05
C PRO A 166 -5.97 20.84 -11.41
N GLU A 167 -6.92 20.38 -12.23
CA GLU A 167 -8.15 19.68 -11.84
C GLU A 167 -7.90 18.31 -11.20
N HIS A 168 -6.78 17.65 -11.55
CA HIS A 168 -6.43 16.32 -11.07
C HIS A 168 -5.43 16.36 -9.90
N ARG A 169 -4.98 17.55 -9.44
CA ARG A 169 -3.99 17.69 -8.36
C ARG A 169 -4.40 17.04 -7.04
N ASN A 170 -5.70 16.95 -6.75
CA ASN A 170 -6.21 16.32 -5.53
C ASN A 170 -6.57 14.83 -5.71
N GLU A 171 -6.35 14.23 -6.89
CA GLU A 171 -6.59 12.81 -7.05
C GLU A 171 -5.65 11.98 -6.15
N PRO A 172 -6.10 10.83 -5.63
CA PRO A 172 -5.32 9.97 -4.73
C PRO A 172 -4.14 9.28 -5.44
N VAL A 173 -3.95 9.54 -6.73
CA VAL A 173 -3.00 8.92 -7.66
C VAL A 173 -2.26 10.01 -8.44
N GLN A 174 -1.06 9.71 -8.90
CA GLN A 174 -0.20 10.67 -9.61
C GLN A 174 0.37 10.02 -10.87
N PRO A 175 0.66 10.79 -11.94
CA PRO A 175 1.26 10.24 -13.13
C PRO A 175 2.68 9.73 -12.85
N ILE A 176 3.12 8.71 -13.58
CA ILE A 176 4.53 8.30 -13.55
C ILE A 176 5.38 9.41 -14.18
N PRO A 177 6.48 9.86 -13.53
CA PRO A 177 7.35 10.87 -14.12
C PRO A 177 7.96 10.37 -15.43
N GLN A 178 8.22 11.30 -16.36
CA GLN A 178 8.76 10.94 -17.68
C GLN A 178 10.17 10.35 -17.63
N LYS A 179 10.95 10.71 -16.61
CA LYS A 179 12.30 10.20 -16.35
C LYS A 179 12.66 10.38 -14.88
N LEU A 180 13.61 9.59 -14.42
CA LEU A 180 14.28 9.79 -13.14
C LEU A 180 15.74 10.18 -13.38
N PRO A 181 16.37 10.98 -12.48
CA PRO A 181 17.79 11.22 -12.55
C PRO A 181 18.56 9.91 -12.27
N THR A 182 19.51 9.60 -13.14
CA THR A 182 20.38 8.43 -13.03
C THR A 182 21.80 8.74 -13.51
N ASP A 183 22.78 7.98 -13.02
CA ASP A 183 24.15 7.96 -13.53
C ASP A 183 24.26 7.02 -14.75
N ALA A 184 24.53 7.59 -15.93
CA ALA A 184 24.54 6.84 -17.18
C ALA A 184 25.58 5.71 -17.22
N GLN A 185 26.75 5.87 -16.57
CA GLN A 185 27.79 4.85 -16.58
C GLN A 185 27.41 3.68 -15.67
N LYS A 186 26.86 3.99 -14.48
CA LYS A 186 26.28 2.97 -13.60
C LYS A 186 25.10 2.24 -14.23
N VAL A 187 24.22 2.94 -14.94
CA VAL A 187 23.11 2.33 -15.68
C VAL A 187 23.63 1.33 -16.72
N ALA A 188 24.65 1.68 -17.50
CA ALA A 188 25.23 0.78 -18.49
C ALA A 188 25.79 -0.50 -17.85
N LEU A 189 26.51 -0.35 -16.75
CA LEU A 189 27.06 -1.46 -15.99
C LEU A 189 25.96 -2.30 -15.32
N GLY A 190 24.95 -1.66 -14.75
CA GLY A 190 23.79 -2.30 -14.15
C GLY A 190 22.97 -3.09 -15.15
N PHE A 191 22.79 -2.57 -16.37
CA PHE A 191 22.15 -3.28 -17.47
C PHE A 191 22.90 -4.57 -17.81
N ALA A 192 24.24 -4.50 -17.90
CA ALA A 192 25.06 -5.69 -18.14
C ALA A 192 24.88 -6.73 -17.02
N LEU A 193 24.98 -6.30 -15.76
CA LEU A 193 24.84 -7.18 -14.58
C LEU A 193 23.44 -7.78 -14.45
N TYR A 194 22.38 -7.01 -14.72
CA TYR A 194 20.99 -7.48 -14.68
C TYR A 194 20.73 -8.65 -15.64
N HIS A 195 21.45 -8.68 -16.76
CA HIS A 195 21.36 -9.74 -17.77
C HIS A 195 22.42 -10.83 -17.60
N ASP A 196 23.41 -10.64 -16.72
CA ASP A 196 24.55 -11.55 -16.58
C ASP A 196 24.20 -12.80 -15.76
N PRO A 197 24.19 -14.00 -16.37
CA PRO A 197 23.82 -15.22 -15.66
C PRO A 197 24.91 -15.66 -14.68
N ARG A 198 26.14 -15.15 -14.76
CA ARG A 198 27.24 -15.48 -13.83
C ARG A 198 26.95 -15.07 -12.39
N LEU A 199 25.90 -14.30 -12.14
CA LEU A 199 25.37 -14.04 -10.81
C LEU A 199 24.77 -15.30 -10.15
N SER A 200 24.34 -16.32 -10.93
CA SER A 200 23.88 -17.61 -10.40
C SER A 200 25.00 -18.63 -10.26
N ALA A 201 24.84 -19.59 -9.35
CA ALA A 201 25.83 -20.62 -9.06
C ALA A 201 26.31 -21.38 -10.31
N ASP A 202 25.39 -21.77 -11.17
CA ASP A 202 25.65 -22.54 -12.38
C ASP A 202 25.81 -21.68 -13.64
N SER A 203 25.77 -20.35 -13.49
CA SER A 203 25.82 -19.38 -14.59
C SER A 203 24.71 -19.53 -15.63
N THR A 204 23.50 -19.93 -15.21
CA THR A 204 22.33 -20.10 -16.10
C THR A 204 21.18 -19.11 -15.86
N ILE A 205 21.15 -18.42 -14.71
CA ILE A 205 20.04 -17.52 -14.34
C ILE A 205 20.57 -16.12 -14.06
N SER A 206 19.89 -15.12 -14.61
CA SER A 206 20.08 -13.69 -14.35
C SER A 206 18.76 -13.06 -13.88
N CYS A 207 18.78 -11.79 -13.46
CA CYS A 207 17.57 -11.06 -13.07
C CYS A 207 16.52 -11.08 -14.20
N ALA A 208 16.99 -10.90 -15.44
CA ALA A 208 16.15 -10.90 -16.65
C ALA A 208 15.41 -12.24 -16.93
N HIS A 209 15.84 -13.36 -16.32
CA HIS A 209 15.14 -14.64 -16.47
C HIS A 209 13.80 -14.65 -15.71
N CYS A 210 13.77 -14.09 -14.50
CA CYS A 210 12.55 -14.02 -13.68
C CYS A 210 11.78 -12.71 -13.88
N HIS A 211 12.45 -11.67 -14.38
CA HIS A 211 11.90 -10.33 -14.54
C HIS A 211 12.07 -9.85 -15.98
N ALA A 212 11.49 -10.58 -16.93
CA ALA A 212 11.71 -10.32 -18.35
C ALA A 212 11.08 -8.98 -18.79
N LEU A 213 11.92 -8.05 -19.28
CA LEU A 213 11.50 -6.68 -19.62
C LEU A 213 10.55 -6.63 -20.83
N ASN A 214 10.57 -7.65 -21.69
CA ASN A 214 9.62 -7.80 -22.80
C ASN A 214 8.29 -8.50 -22.38
N ALA A 215 8.16 -8.90 -21.12
CA ALA A 215 6.99 -9.60 -20.58
C ALA A 215 6.51 -8.96 -19.26
N GLY A 216 6.35 -7.63 -19.26
CA GLY A 216 5.81 -6.90 -18.11
C GLY A 216 6.72 -6.89 -16.88
N GLY A 217 8.00 -7.27 -17.01
CA GLY A 217 8.97 -7.30 -15.91
C GLY A 217 8.77 -8.47 -14.95
N VAL A 218 8.10 -9.54 -15.39
CA VAL A 218 7.82 -10.77 -14.63
C VAL A 218 8.14 -12.02 -15.47
N ASP A 219 7.96 -13.21 -14.90
CA ASP A 219 8.17 -14.50 -15.58
C ASP A 219 6.88 -15.14 -16.11
N GLY A 220 5.71 -14.58 -15.77
CA GLY A 220 4.39 -15.12 -16.15
C GLY A 220 4.04 -16.46 -15.48
N ARG A 221 4.75 -16.85 -14.42
CA ARG A 221 4.55 -18.12 -13.71
C ARG A 221 3.77 -17.90 -12.42
N LYS A 222 3.16 -18.98 -11.92
CA LYS A 222 2.58 -19.00 -10.57
C LYS A 222 3.63 -18.61 -9.53
N THR A 223 4.76 -19.30 -9.53
CA THR A 223 5.97 -18.94 -8.77
C THR A 223 7.22 -19.23 -9.59
N SER A 224 8.30 -18.53 -9.30
CA SER A 224 9.52 -18.57 -10.10
C SER A 224 10.29 -19.88 -9.98
N ILE A 225 11.08 -20.19 -11.02
CA ILE A 225 11.94 -21.37 -11.06
C ILE A 225 13.40 -20.90 -11.01
N GLY A 226 14.12 -21.35 -9.98
CA GLY A 226 15.54 -21.09 -9.79
C GLY A 226 16.44 -22.20 -10.34
N VAL A 227 17.71 -22.12 -9.94
CA VAL A 227 18.78 -23.05 -10.31
C VAL A 227 18.38 -24.49 -9.98
N GLY A 228 18.69 -25.42 -10.91
CA GLY A 228 18.37 -26.84 -10.75
C GLY A 228 16.87 -27.16 -10.78
N GLY A 229 16.01 -26.23 -11.21
CA GLY A 229 14.57 -26.41 -11.25
C GLY A 229 13.88 -26.21 -9.90
N ALA A 230 14.55 -25.59 -8.92
CA ALA A 230 13.96 -25.25 -7.64
C ALA A 230 12.75 -24.31 -7.84
N VAL A 231 11.63 -24.58 -7.17
CA VAL A 231 10.42 -23.75 -7.29
C VAL A 231 10.31 -22.85 -6.07
N GLY A 232 10.27 -21.54 -6.30
CA GLY A 232 10.09 -20.53 -5.27
C GLY A 232 8.68 -20.57 -4.63
N PRO A 233 8.51 -20.02 -3.41
CA PRO A 233 7.25 -20.08 -2.68
C PRO A 233 6.27 -18.94 -3.05
N ILE A 234 6.69 -18.00 -3.89
CA ILE A 234 5.98 -16.74 -4.12
C ILE A 234 6.11 -16.30 -5.59
N ASN A 235 5.11 -15.59 -6.09
CA ASN A 235 5.06 -15.01 -7.42
C ASN A 235 6.06 -13.83 -7.51
N ALA A 236 6.80 -13.77 -8.61
CA ALA A 236 7.74 -12.68 -8.88
C ALA A 236 6.97 -11.38 -9.19
N PRO A 237 7.08 -10.33 -8.35
CA PRO A 237 6.50 -9.03 -8.68
C PRO A 237 7.26 -8.39 -9.84
N THR A 238 6.62 -7.45 -10.55
CA THR A 238 7.29 -6.73 -11.63
C THR A 238 8.44 -5.85 -11.14
N VAL A 239 9.53 -5.79 -11.91
CA VAL A 239 10.59 -4.78 -11.74
C VAL A 239 10.16 -3.39 -12.22
N PHE A 240 9.14 -3.29 -13.08
CA PHE A 240 8.71 -1.99 -13.57
C PHE A 240 8.12 -1.14 -12.46
N ASN A 241 8.60 0.10 -12.36
CA ASN A 241 8.20 1.09 -11.38
C ASN A 241 8.50 0.71 -9.92
N SER A 242 9.31 -0.33 -9.69
CA SER A 242 9.67 -0.84 -8.35
C SER A 242 10.43 0.19 -7.49
N VAL A 243 11.11 1.13 -8.15
CA VAL A 243 11.78 2.28 -7.53
C VAL A 243 10.83 3.14 -6.68
N PHE A 244 9.52 3.13 -6.95
CA PHE A 244 8.53 3.91 -6.19
C PHE A 244 7.93 3.16 -4.99
N ASN A 245 8.28 1.88 -4.80
CA ASN A 245 7.88 1.15 -3.61
C ASN A 245 8.50 1.78 -2.35
N VAL A 246 7.76 1.76 -1.23
CA VAL A 246 8.28 2.18 0.08
C VAL A 246 9.40 1.26 0.56
N GLU A 247 9.28 -0.03 0.28
CA GLU A 247 10.22 -1.10 0.58
C GLU A 247 10.01 -2.21 -0.49
N GLN A 248 10.99 -3.07 -0.70
CA GLN A 248 10.97 -4.12 -1.72
C GLN A 248 10.57 -5.50 -1.16
N PHE A 249 10.25 -6.43 -2.07
CA PHE A 249 9.58 -7.71 -1.81
C PHE A 249 8.14 -7.57 -1.28
N TRP A 250 7.39 -8.68 -1.30
CA TRP A 250 6.00 -8.73 -0.81
C TRP A 250 5.88 -8.43 0.70
N ASP A 251 6.86 -8.80 1.52
CA ASP A 251 6.89 -8.57 2.97
C ASP A 251 7.62 -7.28 3.37
N GLY A 252 8.24 -6.57 2.41
CA GLY A 252 8.98 -5.35 2.68
C GLY A 252 10.33 -5.56 3.36
N ARG A 253 10.92 -6.77 3.29
CA ARG A 253 12.15 -7.08 4.04
C ARG A 253 13.42 -6.36 3.56
N ALA A 254 13.37 -5.69 2.40
CA ALA A 254 14.48 -4.91 1.87
C ALA A 254 14.06 -3.44 1.75
N ALA A 255 14.84 -2.52 2.31
CA ALA A 255 14.49 -1.10 2.33
C ALA A 255 14.62 -0.44 0.95
N THR A 256 15.59 -0.88 0.14
CA THR A 256 15.91 -0.29 -1.16
C THR A 256 16.03 -1.33 -2.27
N LEU A 257 16.10 -0.88 -3.53
CA LEU A 257 16.43 -1.75 -4.68
C LEU A 257 17.81 -2.39 -4.53
N GLN A 258 18.79 -1.64 -4.01
CA GLN A 258 20.14 -2.15 -3.77
C GLN A 258 20.14 -3.28 -2.73
N ASP A 259 19.41 -3.12 -1.63
CA ASP A 259 19.24 -4.18 -0.62
C ASP A 259 18.55 -5.42 -1.22
N GLN A 260 17.54 -5.18 -2.07
CA GLN A 260 16.80 -6.23 -2.76
C GLN A 260 17.71 -7.02 -3.70
N ALA A 261 18.50 -6.35 -4.54
CA ALA A 261 19.40 -6.98 -5.51
C ALA A 261 20.47 -7.87 -4.84
N GLY A 262 20.78 -7.63 -3.56
CA GLY A 262 21.69 -8.47 -2.79
C GLY A 262 21.11 -9.83 -2.35
N GLY A 263 19.78 -10.00 -2.40
CA GLY A 263 19.08 -11.21 -1.95
C GLY A 263 19.11 -12.36 -2.95
N PRO A 264 18.54 -12.20 -4.16
CA PRO A 264 18.38 -13.29 -5.14
C PRO A 264 19.64 -14.07 -5.48
N PRO A 265 20.82 -13.42 -5.68
CA PRO A 265 22.06 -14.11 -6.00
C PRO A 265 22.42 -15.21 -4.99
N LEU A 266 22.13 -15.00 -3.72
CA LEU A 266 22.49 -15.90 -2.61
C LEU A 266 21.34 -16.81 -2.17
N ASN A 267 20.13 -16.64 -2.71
CA ASN A 267 18.98 -17.43 -2.32
C ASN A 267 19.06 -18.83 -2.97
N PRO A 268 19.09 -19.93 -2.17
CA PRO A 268 19.31 -21.29 -2.69
C PRO A 268 18.20 -21.82 -3.60
N ILE A 269 17.02 -21.20 -3.59
CA ILE A 269 15.89 -21.57 -4.48
C ILE A 269 15.71 -20.58 -5.64
N GLU A 270 16.59 -19.59 -5.78
CA GLU A 270 16.62 -18.64 -6.89
C GLU A 270 17.93 -18.80 -7.67
N MET A 271 18.98 -18.00 -7.37
CA MET A 271 20.23 -18.02 -8.13
C MET A 271 21.35 -18.86 -7.45
N ALA A 272 21.18 -19.20 -6.17
CA ALA A 272 21.93 -20.22 -5.45
C ALA A 272 23.46 -20.07 -5.36
N SER A 273 24.06 -18.91 -5.67
CA SER A 273 25.49 -18.67 -5.45
C SER A 273 25.81 -18.79 -3.95
N LYS A 274 26.92 -19.42 -3.60
CA LYS A 274 27.27 -19.73 -2.20
C LYS A 274 27.81 -18.52 -1.45
N SER A 275 28.41 -17.58 -2.16
CA SER A 275 28.96 -16.36 -1.59
C SER A 275 29.09 -15.26 -2.64
N ARG A 276 29.28 -14.02 -2.17
CA ARG A 276 29.63 -12.89 -3.03
C ARG A 276 30.98 -13.10 -3.70
N ASP A 277 31.94 -13.70 -3.00
CA ASP A 277 33.27 -13.99 -3.55
C ASP A 277 33.20 -14.95 -4.74
N GLU A 278 32.28 -15.93 -4.70
CA GLU A 278 32.03 -16.82 -5.85
C GLU A 278 31.56 -16.03 -7.07
N ILE A 279 30.61 -15.11 -6.87
CA ILE A 279 30.10 -14.24 -7.94
C ILE A 279 31.23 -13.38 -8.50
N ILE A 280 31.97 -12.70 -7.62
CA ILE A 280 33.09 -11.83 -8.01
C ILE A 280 34.13 -12.63 -8.80
N ALA A 281 34.53 -13.82 -8.33
CA ALA A 281 35.49 -14.68 -9.04
C ALA A 281 35.00 -15.15 -10.42
N LYS A 282 33.68 -15.22 -10.66
CA LYS A 282 33.11 -15.48 -11.99
C LYS A 282 33.16 -14.23 -12.87
N LEU A 283 32.78 -13.07 -12.34
CA LEU A 283 32.76 -11.80 -13.09
C LEU A 283 34.17 -11.32 -13.45
N GLU A 284 35.17 -11.51 -12.58
CA GLU A 284 36.57 -11.12 -12.82
C GLU A 284 37.23 -11.84 -14.00
N LYS A 285 36.68 -12.99 -14.42
CA LYS A 285 37.17 -13.73 -15.60
C LYS A 285 36.79 -13.06 -16.92
N ASP A 286 35.94 -12.02 -16.87
CA ASP A 286 35.57 -11.22 -18.02
C ASP A 286 36.40 -9.93 -18.05
N PRO A 287 37.41 -9.84 -18.94
CA PRO A 287 38.26 -8.66 -18.99
C PRO A 287 37.51 -7.41 -19.45
N GLN A 288 36.47 -7.55 -20.26
CA GLN A 288 35.68 -6.42 -20.75
C GLN A 288 34.78 -5.86 -19.63
N LEU A 289 34.03 -6.74 -18.96
CA LEU A 289 33.21 -6.32 -17.82
C LEU A 289 34.07 -5.74 -16.70
N LYS A 290 35.24 -6.33 -16.42
CA LYS A 290 36.18 -5.81 -15.40
C LYS A 290 36.67 -4.39 -15.74
N ALA A 291 36.99 -4.12 -17.01
CA ALA A 291 37.38 -2.78 -17.44
C ALA A 291 36.24 -1.77 -17.23
N GLN A 292 35.04 -2.10 -17.71
CA GLN A 292 33.83 -1.28 -17.51
C GLN A 292 33.53 -1.04 -16.03
N PHE A 293 33.71 -2.07 -15.19
CA PHE A 293 33.48 -1.95 -13.76
C PHE A 293 34.45 -0.98 -13.09
N LEU A 294 35.74 -1.03 -13.46
CA LEU A 294 36.77 -0.16 -12.91
C LEU A 294 36.65 1.31 -13.34
N GLU A 295 36.03 1.58 -14.49
CA GLU A 295 35.70 2.94 -14.91
C GLU A 295 34.66 3.59 -14.00
N VAL A 296 33.66 2.82 -13.56
CA VAL A 296 32.58 3.30 -12.68
C VAL A 296 32.98 3.25 -11.19
N TYR A 297 33.64 2.16 -10.79
CA TYR A 297 34.07 1.89 -9.43
C TYR A 297 35.58 1.57 -9.41
N PRO A 298 36.45 2.57 -9.19
CA PRO A 298 37.91 2.36 -9.14
C PRO A 298 38.37 1.35 -8.08
N GLN A 299 37.53 1.10 -7.06
CA GLN A 299 37.77 0.11 -6.01
C GLN A 299 37.56 -1.34 -6.48
N GLY A 300 37.02 -1.55 -7.68
CA GLY A 300 36.72 -2.86 -8.25
C GLY A 300 35.44 -3.49 -7.72
N PHE A 301 35.29 -4.78 -8.00
CA PHE A 301 34.10 -5.55 -7.64
C PHE A 301 33.93 -5.65 -6.12
N SER A 302 32.71 -5.35 -5.67
CA SER A 302 32.22 -5.66 -4.32
C SER A 302 30.73 -5.97 -4.42
N GLY A 303 30.16 -6.67 -3.44
CA GLY A 303 28.72 -6.91 -3.42
C GLY A 303 27.91 -5.61 -3.38
N GLU A 304 28.44 -4.57 -2.72
CA GLU A 304 27.83 -3.24 -2.67
C GLU A 304 27.84 -2.56 -4.05
N ASN A 305 28.98 -2.55 -4.74
CA ASN A 305 29.11 -1.92 -6.06
C ASN A 305 28.27 -2.64 -7.12
N ILE A 306 28.20 -3.99 -7.06
CA ILE A 306 27.36 -4.78 -7.97
C ILE A 306 25.88 -4.43 -7.79
N THR A 307 25.41 -4.39 -6.54
CA THR A 307 24.00 -4.09 -6.24
C THR A 307 23.65 -2.63 -6.48
N ASP A 308 24.58 -1.69 -6.26
CA ASP A 308 24.42 -0.27 -6.58
C ASP A 308 24.20 -0.07 -8.09
N ALA A 309 25.03 -0.69 -8.93
CA ALA A 309 24.89 -0.61 -10.38
C ALA A 309 23.54 -1.20 -10.87
N ILE A 310 23.15 -2.38 -10.36
CA ILE A 310 21.85 -3.00 -10.70
C ILE A 310 20.70 -2.08 -10.29
N ALA A 311 20.72 -1.56 -9.06
CA ALA A 311 19.68 -0.66 -8.58
C ALA A 311 19.60 0.62 -9.41
N GLU A 312 20.73 1.16 -9.86
CA GLU A 312 20.78 2.33 -10.74
C GLU A 312 20.13 2.05 -12.09
N PHE A 313 20.38 0.88 -12.69
CA PHE A 313 19.67 0.45 -13.89
C PHE A 313 18.16 0.28 -13.64
N GLU A 314 17.75 -0.32 -12.52
CA GLU A 314 16.34 -0.51 -12.18
C GLU A 314 15.57 0.81 -12.02
N LYS A 315 16.23 1.92 -11.65
CA LYS A 315 15.60 3.26 -11.66
C LYS A 315 15.13 3.69 -13.05
N THR A 316 15.75 3.18 -14.11
CA THR A 316 15.35 3.45 -15.50
C THR A 316 14.12 2.66 -15.92
N LEU A 317 13.77 1.59 -15.19
CA LEU A 317 12.66 0.69 -15.49
C LEU A 317 11.32 1.27 -15.03
N ILE A 318 11.04 2.50 -15.46
CA ILE A 318 9.72 3.14 -15.28
C ILE A 318 8.91 3.07 -16.58
N THR A 319 7.59 3.12 -16.45
CA THR A 319 6.67 3.02 -17.60
C THR A 319 5.70 4.21 -17.63
N PRO A 320 6.13 5.41 -18.04
CA PRO A 320 5.25 6.57 -18.18
C PRO A 320 4.26 6.42 -19.34
N ASP A 321 3.49 7.46 -19.62
CA ASP A 321 2.63 7.58 -20.80
C ASP A 321 1.55 6.52 -20.97
N SER A 322 1.13 5.90 -19.87
CA SER A 322 -0.13 5.14 -19.87
C SER A 322 -1.30 6.06 -20.25
N PRO A 323 -2.37 5.54 -20.87
CA PRO A 323 -3.59 6.32 -21.12
C PRO A 323 -4.09 7.06 -19.87
N PHE A 324 -3.98 6.42 -18.70
CA PHE A 324 -4.33 7.05 -17.43
C PHE A 324 -3.38 8.21 -17.03
N ASP A 325 -2.07 8.10 -17.28
CA ASP A 325 -1.14 9.20 -17.01
C ASP A 325 -1.41 10.40 -17.92
N LYS A 326 -1.74 10.16 -19.19
CA LYS A 326 -2.09 11.23 -20.13
C LYS A 326 -3.35 11.96 -19.69
N TRP A 327 -4.35 11.22 -19.21
CA TRP A 327 -5.56 11.81 -18.62
C TRP A 327 -5.26 12.64 -17.36
N LEU A 328 -4.43 12.13 -16.44
CA LEU A 328 -3.99 12.90 -15.27
C LEU A 328 -3.25 14.20 -15.66
N ARG A 329 -2.61 14.24 -16.83
CA ARG A 329 -1.96 15.43 -17.41
C ARG A 329 -2.91 16.34 -18.20
N GLY A 330 -4.20 16.03 -18.26
CA GLY A 330 -5.23 16.88 -18.88
C GLY A 330 -5.63 16.47 -20.30
N ASP A 331 -5.13 15.35 -20.84
CA ASP A 331 -5.68 14.78 -22.07
C ASP A 331 -6.98 14.03 -21.77
N GLU A 332 -8.09 14.77 -21.79
CA GLU A 332 -9.42 14.23 -21.49
C GLU A 332 -9.87 13.12 -22.45
N ASN A 333 -9.25 12.99 -23.63
CA ASN A 333 -9.57 11.95 -24.60
C ASN A 333 -8.69 10.70 -24.46
N ALA A 334 -7.70 10.70 -23.55
CA ALA A 334 -6.83 9.55 -23.34
C ALA A 334 -7.55 8.36 -22.72
N LEU A 335 -8.67 8.58 -22.01
CA LEU A 335 -9.53 7.52 -21.48
C LEU A 335 -10.87 7.46 -22.20
N THR A 336 -11.30 6.24 -22.49
CA THR A 336 -12.67 5.96 -22.91
C THR A 336 -13.67 6.22 -21.77
N ALA A 337 -14.95 6.39 -22.11
CA ALA A 337 -16.02 6.55 -21.12
C ALA A 337 -16.08 5.35 -20.14
N GLN A 338 -15.83 4.14 -20.65
CA GLN A 338 -15.79 2.92 -19.84
C GLN A 338 -14.66 2.97 -18.81
N GLN A 339 -13.46 3.39 -19.21
CA GLN A 339 -12.32 3.54 -18.32
C GLN A 339 -12.55 4.61 -17.25
N LYS A 340 -13.18 5.74 -17.61
CA LYS A 340 -13.56 6.77 -16.63
C LYS A 340 -14.58 6.23 -15.61
N LYS A 341 -15.60 5.48 -16.07
CA LYS A 341 -16.55 4.80 -15.17
C LYS A 341 -15.84 3.78 -14.27
N GLY A 342 -14.93 2.99 -14.82
CA GLY A 342 -14.11 2.04 -14.08
C GLY A 342 -13.26 2.68 -12.98
N TYR A 343 -12.64 3.83 -13.27
CA TYR A 343 -11.88 4.58 -12.27
C TYR A 343 -12.77 5.12 -11.16
N GLN A 344 -13.97 5.61 -11.49
CA GLN A 344 -14.93 6.04 -10.47
C GLN A 344 -15.34 4.87 -9.58
N LEU A 345 -15.71 3.72 -10.17
CA LEU A 345 -16.04 2.50 -9.42
C LEU A 345 -14.86 2.03 -8.55
N PHE A 346 -13.63 2.17 -9.02
CA PHE A 346 -12.41 1.88 -8.24
C PHE A 346 -12.30 2.77 -7.00
N LYS A 347 -12.59 4.07 -7.11
CA LYS A 347 -12.63 5.00 -5.97
C LYS A 347 -13.79 4.68 -5.02
N ASP A 348 -14.98 4.50 -5.56
CA ASP A 348 -16.22 4.26 -4.79
C ASP A 348 -16.17 2.95 -3.99
N ASN A 349 -15.42 1.98 -4.50
CA ASN A 349 -15.20 0.69 -3.85
C ASN A 349 -13.88 0.62 -3.08
N LYS A 350 -13.39 1.76 -2.59
CA LYS A 350 -12.25 1.87 -1.65
C LYS A 350 -10.90 1.41 -2.21
N CYS A 351 -10.78 1.03 -3.47
CA CYS A 351 -9.54 0.49 -4.00
C CYS A 351 -8.40 1.52 -3.90
N ALA A 352 -8.70 2.79 -4.17
CA ALA A 352 -7.76 3.92 -4.07
C ALA A 352 -7.27 4.22 -2.64
N THR A 353 -7.89 3.64 -1.60
CA THR A 353 -7.41 3.79 -0.21
C THR A 353 -6.10 3.05 0.07
N CYS A 354 -5.86 1.96 -0.67
CA CYS A 354 -4.62 1.18 -0.60
C CYS A 354 -3.78 1.35 -1.87
N HIS A 355 -4.44 1.40 -3.02
CA HIS A 355 -3.84 1.53 -4.34
C HIS A 355 -3.81 3.00 -4.81
N GLY A 356 -3.09 3.84 -4.05
CA GLY A 356 -2.88 5.25 -4.35
C GLY A 356 -1.44 5.57 -4.79
N GLY A 357 -1.14 6.85 -4.97
CA GLY A 357 0.19 7.35 -5.31
C GLY A 357 0.58 7.14 -6.78
N ILE A 358 1.89 7.22 -7.05
CA ILE A 358 2.45 7.18 -8.42
C ILE A 358 2.17 5.85 -9.13
N ILE A 359 2.26 4.74 -8.39
CA ILE A 359 2.12 3.38 -8.95
C ILE A 359 0.81 2.68 -8.58
N LEU A 360 -0.15 3.39 -7.98
CA LEU A 360 -1.42 2.82 -7.50
C LEU A 360 -1.17 1.62 -6.56
N GLY A 361 -0.33 1.82 -5.55
CA GLY A 361 0.14 0.79 -4.64
C GLY A 361 1.57 1.05 -4.17
N GLY A 362 2.18 0.07 -3.51
CA GLY A 362 3.57 0.07 -3.06
C GLY A 362 3.87 0.99 -1.88
N ARG A 363 2.86 1.61 -1.26
CA ARG A 363 3.03 2.63 -0.20
C ARG A 363 2.62 2.17 1.19
N SER A 364 1.92 1.05 1.31
CA SER A 364 1.47 0.51 2.60
C SER A 364 1.45 -1.02 2.63
N PHE A 365 1.30 -1.57 3.83
CA PHE A 365 1.12 -3.00 4.09
C PHE A 365 -0.29 -3.25 4.60
N GLU A 366 -1.06 -4.06 3.86
CA GLU A 366 -2.48 -4.27 4.14
C GLU A 366 -2.78 -5.76 4.29
N PRO A 367 -3.72 -6.14 5.18
CA PRO A 367 -4.07 -7.53 5.36
C PRO A 367 -4.81 -8.02 4.13
N LEU A 368 -4.51 -9.24 3.71
CA LEU A 368 -5.38 -9.96 2.79
C LEU A 368 -6.59 -10.49 3.56
N GLY A 369 -7.75 -9.90 3.32
CA GLY A 369 -9.00 -10.23 4.03
C GLY A 369 -9.35 -9.25 5.14
N LEU A 370 -9.57 -7.98 4.78
CA LEU A 370 -9.99 -6.95 5.72
C LEU A 370 -11.46 -7.12 6.17
N LYS A 371 -12.35 -7.48 5.25
CA LYS A 371 -13.80 -7.59 5.48
C LYS A 371 -14.29 -9.03 5.64
N LYS A 372 -13.63 -9.97 4.96
CA LYS A 372 -13.84 -11.41 5.11
C LYS A 372 -12.47 -12.07 5.16
N ASP A 373 -12.33 -13.14 5.93
CA ASP A 373 -11.08 -13.88 5.97
C ASP A 373 -10.75 -14.45 4.59
N PHE A 374 -9.54 -14.16 4.12
CA PHE A 374 -9.07 -14.70 2.85
C PHE A 374 -8.72 -16.17 3.04
N ASN A 375 -9.28 -17.05 2.19
CA ASN A 375 -9.03 -18.48 2.31
C ASN A 375 -7.71 -18.85 1.63
N PHE A 376 -6.64 -18.94 2.43
CA PHE A 376 -5.33 -19.39 1.99
C PHE A 376 -5.19 -20.93 1.95
N GLY A 377 -6.16 -21.69 2.45
CA GLY A 377 -5.92 -23.10 2.77
C GLY A 377 -4.79 -23.22 3.82
N GLU A 378 -3.76 -24.03 3.54
CA GLU A 378 -2.58 -24.11 4.39
C GLU A 378 -1.76 -22.80 4.32
N ILE A 379 -1.48 -22.19 5.47
CA ILE A 379 -0.71 -20.95 5.58
C ILE A 379 0.78 -21.29 5.50
N THR A 380 1.48 -20.68 4.55
CA THR A 380 2.93 -20.80 4.34
C THR A 380 3.67 -19.58 4.89
N ALA A 381 5.00 -19.63 4.93
CA ALA A 381 5.82 -18.48 5.30
C ALA A 381 5.58 -17.26 4.40
N ALA A 382 5.30 -17.45 3.11
CA ALA A 382 4.99 -16.36 2.18
C ALA A 382 3.69 -15.62 2.58
N ASP A 383 2.71 -16.33 3.16
CA ASP A 383 1.44 -15.74 3.59
C ASP A 383 1.56 -14.94 4.87
N ILE A 384 2.46 -15.33 5.78
CA ILE A 384 2.71 -14.58 7.02
C ILE A 384 3.03 -13.11 6.71
N GLY A 385 3.76 -12.87 5.62
CA GLY A 385 3.98 -11.54 5.06
C GLY A 385 4.82 -10.66 5.99
N ARG A 386 4.35 -9.43 6.24
CA ARG A 386 5.08 -8.39 6.97
C ARG A 386 5.51 -8.80 8.37
N MET A 387 4.76 -9.66 9.06
CA MET A 387 5.15 -10.18 10.37
C MET A 387 6.47 -10.98 10.33
N ASN A 388 6.88 -11.52 9.17
CA ASN A 388 8.21 -12.13 9.03
C ASN A 388 9.34 -11.12 9.31
N VAL A 389 9.08 -9.83 9.08
CA VAL A 389 10.03 -8.73 9.30
C VAL A 389 9.83 -8.13 10.69
N THR A 390 8.61 -7.70 11.02
CA THR A 390 8.34 -6.89 12.21
C THR A 390 8.17 -7.70 13.49
N LYS A 391 7.81 -8.99 13.37
CA LYS A 391 7.41 -9.88 14.46
C LYS A 391 6.14 -9.45 15.21
N GLU A 392 5.45 -8.43 14.73
CA GLU A 392 4.21 -7.91 15.31
C GLU A 392 2.98 -8.69 14.82
N GLU A 393 2.12 -9.15 15.74
CA GLU A 393 0.92 -9.93 15.37
C GLU A 393 -0.04 -9.15 14.46
N ARG A 394 -0.09 -7.81 14.59
CA ARG A 394 -0.92 -6.95 13.72
C ARG A 394 -0.51 -6.98 12.24
N ASP A 395 0.73 -7.40 11.97
CA ASP A 395 1.32 -7.46 10.63
C ASP A 395 1.20 -8.85 9.99
N LYS A 396 0.58 -9.79 10.70
CA LYS A 396 0.30 -11.12 10.18
C LYS A 396 -0.67 -11.05 8.99
N LEU A 397 -0.36 -11.77 7.91
CA LEU A 397 -1.11 -11.77 6.66
C LEU A 397 -1.15 -10.41 5.94
N ARG A 398 -0.32 -9.45 6.36
CA ARG A 398 -0.15 -8.20 5.63
C ARG A 398 0.91 -8.36 4.56
N GLN A 399 0.58 -7.92 3.36
CA GLN A 399 1.53 -7.83 2.26
C GLN A 399 1.67 -6.37 1.85
N LYS A 400 2.82 -6.02 1.29
CA LYS A 400 2.96 -4.75 0.56
C LYS A 400 1.91 -4.74 -0.53
N VAL A 401 1.11 -3.69 -0.56
CA VAL A 401 0.12 -3.50 -1.62
C VAL A 401 0.88 -3.43 -2.95
N PRO A 402 0.63 -4.30 -3.93
CA PRO A 402 1.34 -4.24 -5.21
C PRO A 402 0.91 -3.00 -6.00
N GLY A 403 1.84 -2.43 -6.78
CA GLY A 403 1.50 -1.41 -7.76
C GLY A 403 0.59 -2.00 -8.85
N LEU A 404 -0.38 -1.23 -9.33
CA LEU A 404 -1.30 -1.66 -10.39
C LEU A 404 -0.91 -1.17 -11.79
N ARG A 405 0.17 -0.41 -11.89
CA ARG A 405 0.78 -0.08 -13.18
C ARG A 405 1.20 -1.36 -13.90
N ASN A 406 0.82 -1.48 -15.17
CA ASN A 406 1.05 -2.68 -15.99
C ASN A 406 0.38 -3.97 -15.48
N VAL A 407 -0.60 -3.92 -14.56
CA VAL A 407 -1.21 -5.13 -13.97
C VAL A 407 -1.87 -6.03 -15.02
N ALA A 408 -2.31 -5.49 -16.15
CA ALA A 408 -2.85 -6.28 -17.24
C ALA A 408 -1.80 -7.15 -17.96
N LEU A 409 -0.51 -6.96 -17.68
CA LEU A 409 0.61 -7.69 -18.27
C LEU A 409 1.30 -8.68 -17.31
N THR A 410 0.88 -8.73 -16.03
CA THR A 410 1.62 -9.42 -14.97
C THR A 410 0.82 -10.56 -14.34
N ALA A 411 -0.01 -11.24 -15.11
CA ALA A 411 -0.68 -12.46 -14.64
C ALA A 411 0.37 -13.58 -14.38
N PRO A 412 0.11 -14.51 -13.46
CA PRO A 412 -1.05 -14.59 -12.55
C PRO A 412 -0.91 -13.66 -11.33
N TYR A 413 -2.01 -13.50 -10.59
CA TYR A 413 -2.17 -12.47 -9.57
C TYR A 413 -2.05 -13.00 -8.13
N PHE A 414 -1.82 -12.04 -7.22
CA PHE A 414 -1.50 -12.21 -5.80
C PHE A 414 -0.14 -12.86 -5.55
N HIS A 415 0.33 -12.80 -4.30
CA HIS A 415 1.67 -13.25 -3.93
C HIS A 415 1.86 -14.75 -4.16
N ARG A 416 0.79 -15.56 -4.22
CA ARG A 416 0.89 -16.99 -4.57
C ARG A 416 0.78 -17.28 -6.07
N GLY A 417 0.40 -16.31 -6.89
CA GLY A 417 0.12 -16.52 -8.32
C GLY A 417 -1.04 -17.48 -8.59
N ASP A 418 -1.97 -17.62 -7.64
CA ASP A 418 -3.09 -18.59 -7.71
C ASP A 418 -4.27 -18.11 -8.56
N VAL A 419 -4.28 -16.83 -8.95
CA VAL A 419 -5.43 -16.21 -9.63
C VAL A 419 -5.05 -15.85 -11.06
N PRO A 420 -5.57 -16.55 -12.07
CA PRO A 420 -5.07 -16.42 -13.45
C PRO A 420 -5.61 -15.21 -14.20
N THR A 421 -6.75 -14.63 -13.77
CA THR A 421 -7.43 -13.56 -14.51
C THR A 421 -7.58 -12.29 -13.68
N LEU A 422 -7.52 -11.15 -14.38
CA LEU A 422 -7.61 -9.84 -13.74
C LEU A 422 -9.02 -9.60 -13.17
N ASP A 423 -10.05 -10.00 -13.90
CA ASP A 423 -11.44 -10.06 -13.43
C ASP A 423 -11.57 -10.87 -12.12
N GLY A 424 -10.94 -12.05 -12.06
CA GLY A 424 -10.94 -12.89 -10.87
C GLY A 424 -10.27 -12.19 -9.68
N ALA A 425 -9.15 -11.52 -9.92
CA ALA A 425 -8.46 -10.73 -8.89
C ALA A 425 -9.33 -9.56 -8.38
N VAL A 426 -10.00 -8.82 -9.27
CA VAL A 426 -10.92 -7.73 -8.91
C VAL A 426 -12.08 -8.25 -8.06
N LYS A 427 -12.73 -9.36 -8.47
CA LYS A 427 -13.83 -9.98 -7.71
C LYS A 427 -13.39 -10.41 -6.30
N LEU A 428 -12.21 -11.01 -6.17
CA LEU A 428 -11.69 -11.43 -4.88
C LEU A 428 -11.34 -10.21 -4.00
N MET A 429 -10.77 -9.15 -4.57
CA MET A 429 -10.54 -7.90 -3.84
C MET A 429 -11.84 -7.25 -3.36
N LEU A 430 -12.86 -7.16 -4.21
CA LEU A 430 -14.20 -6.68 -3.82
C LEU A 430 -14.78 -7.53 -2.67
N ARG A 431 -14.70 -8.85 -2.77
CA ARG A 431 -15.26 -9.77 -1.77
C ARG A 431 -14.56 -9.69 -0.42
N TYR A 432 -13.22 -9.77 -0.43
CA TYR A 432 -12.44 -9.95 0.80
C TYR A 432 -11.97 -8.63 1.43
N GLN A 433 -11.74 -7.59 0.63
CA GLN A 433 -11.29 -6.28 1.13
C GLN A 433 -12.41 -5.27 1.32
N VAL A 434 -13.41 -5.29 0.43
CA VAL A 434 -14.51 -4.31 0.45
C VAL A 434 -15.78 -4.89 1.07
N GLY A 435 -15.98 -6.21 0.94
CA GLY A 435 -17.18 -6.91 1.40
C GLY A 435 -18.36 -6.79 0.42
N LYS A 436 -18.08 -6.54 -0.86
CA LYS A 436 -19.09 -6.35 -1.92
C LYS A 436 -18.95 -7.39 -3.02
N GLU A 437 -20.04 -7.61 -3.73
CA GLU A 437 -20.08 -8.29 -5.03
C GLU A 437 -20.75 -7.30 -6.00
N LEU A 438 -20.11 -7.02 -7.13
CA LEU A 438 -20.64 -6.10 -8.14
C LEU A 438 -21.17 -6.89 -9.34
N PRO A 439 -22.12 -6.33 -10.10
CA PRO A 439 -22.48 -6.85 -11.42
C PRO A 439 -21.25 -7.01 -12.33
N GLN A 440 -21.30 -7.98 -13.24
CA GLN A 440 -20.16 -8.25 -14.13
C GLN A 440 -19.76 -7.03 -14.96
N GLU A 441 -20.72 -6.25 -15.44
CA GLU A 441 -20.47 -5.01 -16.19
C GLU A 441 -19.62 -4.00 -15.41
N ASP A 442 -19.86 -3.84 -14.10
CA ASP A 442 -19.08 -2.93 -13.26
C ASP A 442 -17.68 -3.49 -12.98
N VAL A 443 -17.53 -4.83 -12.91
CA VAL A 443 -16.21 -5.48 -12.84
C VAL A 443 -15.44 -5.26 -14.15
N ASP A 444 -16.10 -5.41 -15.29
CA ASP A 444 -15.52 -5.20 -16.62
C ASP A 444 -15.06 -3.74 -16.78
N ASP A 445 -15.83 -2.78 -16.26
CA ASP A 445 -15.43 -1.36 -16.25
C ASP A 445 -14.17 -1.12 -15.41
N ILE A 446 -14.09 -1.70 -14.20
CA ILE A 446 -12.88 -1.63 -13.37
C ILE A 446 -11.69 -2.27 -14.11
N VAL A 447 -11.89 -3.43 -14.73
CA VAL A 447 -10.84 -4.11 -15.53
C VAL A 447 -10.40 -3.23 -16.70
N ALA A 448 -11.33 -2.58 -17.42
CA ALA A 448 -11.01 -1.65 -18.49
C ALA A 448 -10.15 -0.48 -17.98
N PHE A 449 -10.47 0.08 -16.81
CA PHE A 449 -9.61 1.05 -16.13
C PHE A 449 -8.21 0.48 -15.84
N LEU A 450 -8.10 -0.74 -15.31
CA LEU A 450 -6.79 -1.35 -15.03
C LEU A 450 -5.95 -1.56 -16.30
N HIS A 451 -6.58 -1.85 -17.45
CA HIS A 451 -5.88 -1.87 -18.74
C HIS A 451 -5.33 -0.50 -19.15
N SER A 452 -5.96 0.59 -18.74
CA SER A 452 -5.49 1.97 -19.00
C SER A 452 -4.22 2.33 -18.23
N LEU A 453 -3.79 1.48 -17.28
CA LEU A 453 -2.58 1.66 -16.47
C LEU A 453 -1.32 1.07 -17.11
N ASN A 454 -1.42 0.47 -18.30
CA ASN A 454 -0.28 -0.02 -19.05
C ASN A 454 0.51 1.16 -19.62
N GLY A 455 1.71 1.37 -19.08
CA GLY A 455 2.62 2.41 -19.53
C GLY A 455 3.54 1.94 -20.65
N VAL A 456 4.36 2.86 -21.13
CA VAL A 456 5.35 2.64 -22.17
C VAL A 456 6.70 2.40 -21.53
N TYR A 457 7.24 1.19 -21.69
CA TYR A 457 8.65 0.94 -21.41
C TYR A 457 9.48 1.38 -22.62
N THR A 458 10.45 2.26 -22.40
CA THR A 458 11.46 2.61 -23.41
C THR A 458 12.71 1.75 -23.14
N PRO A 459 13.05 0.79 -24.02
CA PRO A 459 14.22 -0.05 -23.83
C PRO A 459 15.49 0.78 -23.66
N TYR A 460 16.33 0.39 -22.69
CA TYR A 460 17.66 0.96 -22.58
C TYR A 460 18.46 0.58 -23.82
N MET A 461 18.90 1.59 -24.56
CA MET A 461 19.77 1.42 -25.73
C MET A 461 21.19 1.66 -25.26
N GLN A 462 21.98 0.59 -25.18
CA GLN A 462 23.43 0.74 -24.98
C GLN A 462 24.01 1.38 -26.24
N ASP A 463 24.55 2.58 -26.11
CA ASP A 463 25.29 3.20 -27.21
C ASP A 463 26.39 2.22 -27.64
N LYS A 464 26.29 1.74 -28.88
CA LYS A 464 27.39 1.00 -29.52
C LYS A 464 28.51 2.01 -29.75
N GLN A 465 29.37 2.20 -28.76
CA GLN A 465 30.66 2.85 -28.97
C GLN A 465 31.61 1.90 -29.69
#